data_AF-A0A2N7Q1H4-F1
#
_entry.id   AF-A0A2N7Q1H4-F1
#
_cell.length_a   1.000
_cell.length_b   1.000
_cell.length_c   1.000
_cell.angle_alpha   90.00
_cell.angle_beta   90.00
_cell.angle_gamma   90.00
#
_symmetry.space_group_name_H-M   'P 1'
#
loop_
_entity.id
_entity.type
_entity.pdbx_description
1 polymer ?
#
loop_
_entity_poly.entity_id
_entity_poly.type
_entity_poly.pdbx_seq_one_letter_code
_entity_poly.pdbx_strand_id
1 'polypeptide(L)'
;MIKHNNLLRFISFLAGFASGFFGVGIGGIMGTYLVAVEEISPRKAFSTLIMIMTVTSLIGFIVHLTNTNAYSSVWLLYAIFLFIGAVSGSQIGAYISSALDLKTLRVYQGWIILFLGFFLFLGNIVKI
;
A
#
# COMPACT_ATOMS: atom_id res chain seq x y z
N MET A 1 10.62 14.42 -14.26
CA MET A 1 11.10 15.58 -13.47
C MET A 1 9.90 16.07 -12.70
N ILE A 2 9.98 16.17 -11.37
CA ILE A 2 8.85 16.57 -10.52
C ILE A 2 8.54 18.03 -10.81
N LYS A 3 7.30 18.31 -11.26
CA LYS A 3 6.87 19.65 -11.66
C LYS A 3 6.54 20.51 -10.45
N HIS A 4 5.98 19.93 -9.38
CA HIS A 4 5.42 20.72 -8.25
C HIS A 4 6.03 20.34 -6.90
N ASN A 5 7.27 20.79 -6.67
CA ASN A 5 8.06 20.38 -5.51
C ASN A 5 7.47 20.80 -4.15
N ASN A 6 6.84 21.97 -4.05
CA ASN A 6 6.20 22.44 -2.81
C ASN A 6 4.93 21.65 -2.49
N LEU A 7 4.13 21.37 -3.52
CA LEU A 7 2.89 20.61 -3.40
C LEU A 7 3.17 19.15 -3.01
N LEU A 8 4.20 18.55 -3.61
CA LEU A 8 4.66 17.21 -3.26
C LEU A 8 4.98 17.10 -1.77
N ARG A 9 5.74 18.05 -1.20
CA ARG A 9 6.11 18.04 0.23
C ARG A 9 4.87 18.08 1.13
N PHE A 10 3.93 18.96 0.80
CA PHE A 10 2.69 19.11 1.56
C PHE A 10 1.81 17.86 1.50
N ILE A 11 1.61 17.31 0.30
CA ILE A 11 0.83 16.09 0.11
C ILE A 11 1.52 14.89 0.74
N SER A 12 2.85 14.79 0.68
CA SER A 12 3.60 13.72 1.35
C SER A 12 3.40 13.75 2.86
N PHE A 13 3.41 14.95 3.46
CA PHE A 13 3.15 15.13 4.88
C PHE A 13 1.71 14.72 5.25
N LEU A 14 0.71 15.22 4.53
CA LEU A 14 -0.69 14.86 4.72
C LEU A 14 -0.95 13.36 4.53
N ALA A 15 -0.34 12.75 3.51
CA ALA A 15 -0.46 11.34 3.23
C ALA A 15 0.17 10.49 4.34
N GLY A 16 1.32 10.90 4.88
CA GLY A 16 1.94 10.27 6.04
C GLY A 16 1.06 10.35 7.28
N PHE A 17 0.51 11.55 7.56
CA PHE A 17 -0.40 11.76 8.69
C PHE A 17 -1.67 10.91 8.57
N ALA A 18 -2.33 10.95 7.41
CA ALA A 18 -3.53 10.16 7.12
C ALA A 18 -3.25 8.65 7.19
N SER A 19 -2.10 8.20 6.67
CA SER A 19 -1.69 6.80 6.75
C SER A 19 -1.51 6.34 8.19
N GLY A 20 -0.95 7.18 9.07
CA GLY A 20 -0.78 6.87 10.48
C GLY A 20 -2.11 6.84 11.26
N PHE A 21 -3.03 7.74 10.94
CA PHE A 21 -4.32 7.87 11.63
C PHE A 21 -5.35 6.81 11.19
N PHE A 22 -5.48 6.58 9.89
CA PHE A 22 -6.52 5.72 9.32
C PHE A 22 -6.03 4.33 8.93
N GLY A 23 -4.71 4.06 8.96
CA GLY A 23 -4.15 2.78 8.52
C GLY A 23 -4.32 2.48 7.03
N VAL A 24 -4.79 3.45 6.23
CA VAL A 24 -5.13 3.30 4.79
C VAL A 24 -3.90 3.07 3.91
N GLY A 25 -2.69 3.37 4.41
CA GLY A 25 -1.45 3.25 3.67
C GLY A 25 -1.17 4.44 2.75
N ILE A 26 0.11 4.81 2.64
CA ILE A 26 0.56 5.98 1.84
C ILE A 26 0.35 5.80 0.33
N GLY A 27 0.27 4.54 -0.13
CA GLY A 27 0.28 4.18 -1.56
C GLY A 27 -0.95 4.67 -2.35
N GLY A 28 -2.13 4.74 -1.73
CA GLY A 28 -3.34 5.23 -2.39
C GLY A 28 -3.26 6.73 -2.70
N ILE A 29 -2.90 7.54 -1.70
CA ILE A 29 -2.82 9.00 -1.83
C ILE A 29 -1.61 9.41 -2.68
N MET A 30 -0.40 8.96 -2.29
CA MET A 30 0.82 9.34 -2.99
C MET A 30 0.93 8.68 -4.36
N GLY A 31 0.47 7.44 -4.54
CA GLY A 31 0.47 6.78 -5.83
C GLY A 31 -0.43 7.51 -6.83
N THR A 32 -1.61 7.94 -6.38
CA THR A 32 -2.52 8.73 -7.24
C THR A 32 -1.91 10.09 -7.58
N TYR A 33 -1.33 10.81 -6.60
CA TYR A 33 -0.66 12.09 -6.86
C TYR A 33 0.50 11.96 -7.86
N LEU A 34 1.41 11.01 -7.63
CA LEU A 34 2.60 10.84 -8.47
C LEU A 34 2.23 10.45 -9.91
N VAL A 35 1.17 9.66 -10.11
CA VAL A 35 0.77 9.19 -11.44
C VAL A 35 -0.15 10.17 -12.16
N ALA A 36 -1.11 10.78 -11.47
CA ALA A 36 -2.13 11.63 -12.06
C ALA A 36 -1.71 13.10 -12.15
N VAL A 37 -0.94 13.60 -11.18
CA VAL A 37 -0.54 15.02 -11.10
C VAL A 37 0.89 15.22 -11.59
N GLU A 38 1.83 14.43 -11.06
CA GLU A 38 3.25 14.52 -11.45
C GLU A 38 3.57 13.73 -12.73
N GLU A 39 2.58 13.03 -13.29
CA GLU A 39 2.68 12.23 -14.53
C GLU A 39 3.86 11.25 -14.53
N ILE A 40 4.29 10.80 -13.37
CA ILE A 40 5.32 9.78 -13.23
C ILE A 40 4.77 8.46 -13.75
N SER A 41 5.62 7.68 -14.43
CA SER A 41 5.19 6.38 -14.92
C SER A 41 4.68 5.51 -13.74
N PRO A 42 3.50 4.87 -13.87
CA PRO A 42 2.91 4.07 -12.80
C PRO A 42 3.89 3.06 -12.20
N ARG A 43 4.65 2.39 -13.06
CA ARG A 43 5.70 1.45 -12.65
C ARG A 43 6.70 2.08 -11.69
N LYS A 44 7.24 3.27 -11.98
CA LYS A 44 8.22 3.94 -11.09
C LYS A 44 7.57 4.39 -9.80
N ALA A 45 6.39 5.02 -9.88
CA ALA A 45 5.68 5.52 -8.71
C ALA A 45 5.39 4.39 -7.70
N PHE A 46 4.79 3.28 -8.16
CA PHE A 46 4.45 2.16 -7.29
C PHE A 46 5.64 1.38 -6.77
N SER A 47 6.70 1.19 -7.57
CA SER A 47 7.93 0.56 -7.07
C SER A 47 8.56 1.35 -5.93
N THR A 48 8.63 2.68 -6.05
CA THR A 48 9.13 3.54 -4.96
C THR A 48 8.24 3.48 -3.73
N LEU A 49 6.91 3.49 -3.89
CA LEU A 49 5.98 3.41 -2.77
C LEU A 49 6.07 2.08 -2.03
N ILE A 50 6.14 0.95 -2.75
CA ILE A 50 6.29 -0.37 -2.16
C ILE A 50 7.61 -0.46 -1.38
N MET A 51 8.71 0.09 -1.92
CA MET A 51 9.99 0.14 -1.20
C MET A 51 9.85 0.89 0.15
N ILE A 52 9.24 2.07 0.14
CA ILE A 52 9.01 2.85 1.36
C ILE A 52 8.12 2.08 2.34
N MET A 53 7.02 1.51 1.84
CA MET A 53 6.07 0.73 2.64
C MET A 53 6.73 -0.48 3.29
N THR A 54 7.62 -1.18 2.60
CA THR A 54 8.37 -2.30 3.18
C THR A 54 9.20 -1.87 4.39
N VAL A 55 9.90 -0.74 4.30
CA VAL A 55 10.69 -0.21 5.42
C VAL A 55 9.79 0.17 6.59
N THR A 56 8.69 0.89 6.33
CA THR A 56 7.76 1.30 7.39
C THR A 56 7.07 0.10 8.05
N SER A 57 6.70 -0.91 7.26
CA SER A 57 6.07 -2.13 7.76
C SER A 57 7.05 -2.97 8.58
N LEU A 58 8.33 -3.00 8.20
CA LEU A 58 9.36 -3.69 8.98
C LEU A 58 9.54 -3.04 10.35
N ILE A 59 9.60 -1.71 10.40
CA ILE A 59 9.67 -0.96 11.66
C ILE A 59 8.40 -1.22 12.50
N GLY A 60 7.21 -1.13 11.89
CA GLY A 60 5.95 -1.41 12.56
C GLY A 60 5.88 -2.82 13.13
N PHE A 61 6.36 -3.82 12.38
CA PHE A 61 6.47 -5.21 12.80
C PHE A 61 7.37 -5.36 14.04
N ILE A 62 8.57 -4.74 14.03
CA ILE A 62 9.48 -4.78 15.18
C ILE A 62 8.82 -4.16 16.42
N VAL A 63 8.19 -2.99 16.28
CA VAL A 63 7.47 -2.33 17.38
C VAL A 63 6.32 -3.19 17.91
N HIS A 64 5.61 -3.89 17.02
CA HIS A 64 4.52 -4.78 17.42
C HIS A 64 5.04 -5.97 18.22
N LEU A 65 6.15 -6.59 17.79
CA LEU A 65 6.80 -7.68 18.49
C LEU A 65 7.31 -7.27 19.89
N THR A 66 7.80 -6.04 20.05
CA THR A 66 8.31 -5.56 21.34
C THR A 66 7.21 -5.16 22.31
N ASN A 67 6.08 -4.64 21.80
CA ASN A 67 4.99 -4.10 22.65
C ASN A 67 3.87 -5.10 22.94
N THR A 68 3.82 -6.22 22.23
CA THR A 68 2.84 -7.28 22.48
C THR A 68 3.55 -8.54 22.95
N ASN A 69 2.95 -9.31 23.86
CA ASN A 69 3.40 -10.67 24.18
C ASN A 69 3.10 -11.62 22.99
N ALA A 70 3.70 -11.32 21.83
CA ALA A 70 3.49 -11.99 20.54
C ALA A 70 3.94 -13.46 20.52
N TYR A 71 4.58 -13.93 21.60
CA TYR A 71 5.09 -15.30 21.76
C TYR A 71 4.00 -16.34 22.07
N SER A 72 2.71 -15.97 22.10
CA SER A 72 1.65 -16.97 22.18
C SER A 72 1.56 -17.77 20.88
N SER A 73 1.58 -19.10 20.97
CA SER A 73 1.71 -20.04 19.83
C SER A 73 0.67 -19.83 18.73
N VAL A 74 -0.48 -19.24 19.05
CA VAL A 74 -1.57 -18.94 18.11
C VAL A 74 -1.16 -17.87 17.08
N TRP A 75 -0.46 -16.81 17.47
CA TRP A 75 -0.04 -15.74 16.56
C TRP A 75 1.01 -16.20 15.55
N LEU A 76 1.88 -17.10 15.97
CA LEU A 76 2.95 -17.68 15.15
C LEU A 76 2.38 -18.51 13.99
N LEU A 77 1.28 -19.23 14.23
CA LEU A 77 0.59 -19.99 13.18
C LEU A 77 -0.03 -19.05 12.14
N TYR A 78 -0.73 -18.00 12.57
CA TYR A 78 -1.29 -16.99 11.65
C TYR A 78 -0.20 -16.28 10.85
N ALA A 79 0.93 -15.95 11.49
CA ALA A 79 2.06 -15.31 10.84
C ALA A 79 2.62 -16.16 9.68
N ILE A 80 2.67 -17.49 9.82
CA ILE A 80 3.13 -18.38 8.75
C ILE A 80 2.19 -18.33 7.54
N PHE A 81 0.87 -18.45 7.75
CA PHE A 81 -0.09 -18.38 6.66
C PHE A 81 -0.09 -17.01 5.98
N LEU A 82 0.00 -15.92 6.76
CA LEU A 82 0.13 -14.56 6.23
C LEU A 82 1.42 -14.38 5.44
N PHE A 83 2.54 -14.93 5.92
CA PHE A 83 3.82 -14.87 5.20
C PHE A 83 3.75 -15.59 3.87
N ILE A 84 3.21 -16.81 3.83
CA ILE A 84 3.05 -17.59 2.59
C ILE A 84 2.15 -16.84 1.60
N GLY A 85 1.02 -16.31 2.08
CA GLY A 85 0.10 -15.52 1.26
C GLY A 85 0.74 -14.24 0.71
N ALA A 86 1.48 -13.52 1.55
CA ALA A 86 2.16 -12.29 1.16
C ALA A 86 3.29 -12.53 0.15
N VAL A 87 4.13 -13.55 0.37
CA VAL A 87 5.22 -13.90 -0.55
C VAL A 87 4.66 -14.37 -1.88
N SER A 88 3.77 -15.37 -1.89
CA SER A 88 3.18 -15.88 -3.13
C SER A 88 2.41 -14.80 -3.90
N GLY A 89 1.57 -14.02 -3.21
CA GLY A 89 0.81 -12.93 -3.80
C GLY A 89 1.69 -11.82 -4.37
N SER A 90 2.78 -11.44 -3.68
CA SER A 90 3.70 -10.41 -4.18
C SER A 90 4.47 -10.86 -5.42
N GLN A 91 4.89 -12.13 -5.52
CA GLN A 91 5.56 -12.65 -6.71
C GLN A 91 4.61 -12.70 -7.91
N ILE A 92 3.38 -13.20 -7.71
CA ILE A 92 2.35 -13.25 -8.76
C ILE A 92 2.00 -11.83 -9.22
N GLY A 93 1.81 -10.91 -8.27
CA GLY A 93 1.52 -9.50 -8.58
C GLY A 93 2.65 -8.81 -9.34
N ALA A 94 3.91 -9.08 -8.98
CA ALA A 94 5.07 -8.55 -9.69
C ALA A 94 5.17 -9.08 -11.13
N TYR A 95 4.89 -10.37 -11.32
CA TYR A 95 4.87 -10.99 -12.65
C TYR A 95 3.76 -10.42 -13.54
N ILE A 96 2.54 -10.28 -13.02
CA ILE A 96 1.43 -9.67 -13.77
C ILE A 96 1.75 -8.20 -14.08
N SER A 97 2.27 -7.46 -13.11
CA SER A 97 2.65 -6.05 -13.28
C SER A 97 3.77 -5.84 -14.31
N SER A 98 4.71 -6.78 -14.45
CA SER A 98 5.76 -6.70 -15.47
C SER A 98 5.24 -7.04 -16.87
N ALA A 99 4.23 -7.90 -16.98
CA ALA A 99 3.61 -8.29 -18.25
C ALA A 99 2.64 -7.24 -18.83
N LEU A 100 2.07 -6.36 -18.00
CA LEU A 100 1.11 -5.33 -18.41
C LEU A 100 1.78 -4.03 -18.89
N ASP A 101 1.15 -3.35 -19.85
CA ASP A 101 1.53 -2.02 -20.30
C ASP A 101 1.13 -0.94 -19.26
N LEU A 102 1.79 0.22 -19.33
CA LEU A 102 1.62 1.29 -18.34
C LEU A 102 0.19 1.85 -18.28
N LYS A 103 -0.53 1.87 -19.41
CA LYS A 103 -1.91 2.39 -19.48
C LYS A 103 -2.85 1.43 -18.76
N THR A 104 -2.74 0.14 -19.05
CA THR A 104 -3.51 -0.91 -18.38
C THR A 104 -3.20 -0.94 -16.88
N LEU A 105 -1.93 -0.85 -16.49
CA LEU A 105 -1.53 -0.83 -15.07
C LEU A 105 -2.20 0.31 -14.30
N ARG A 106 -2.27 1.51 -14.88
CA ARG A 106 -2.96 2.67 -14.29
C ARG A 106 -4.46 2.40 -14.09
N VAL A 107 -5.11 1.79 -15.08
CA VAL A 107 -6.55 1.50 -15.03
C VAL A 107 -6.86 0.43 -13.97
N TYR A 108 -6.10 -0.67 -13.94
CA TYR A 108 -6.26 -1.73 -12.94
C TYR A 108 -6.08 -1.21 -11.51
N GLN A 109 -5.05 -0.39 -11.30
CA GLN A 109 -4.80 0.21 -9.99
C GLN A 109 -5.97 1.09 -9.52
N GLY A 110 -6.55 1.90 -10.41
CA GLY A 110 -7.73 2.70 -10.09
C GLY A 110 -8.94 1.83 -9.71
N TRP A 111 -9.22 0.79 -10.51
CA TRP A 111 -10.32 -0.14 -10.23
C TRP A 111 -10.14 -0.90 -8.92
N ILE A 112 -8.92 -1.34 -8.60
CA ILE A 112 -8.63 -2.03 -7.33
C ILE A 112 -8.92 -1.09 -6.15
N ILE A 113 -8.50 0.17 -6.20
CA ILE A 113 -8.74 1.14 -5.12
C ILE A 113 -10.24 1.41 -4.97
N LEU A 114 -10.96 1.63 -6.08
CA LEU A 114 -12.40 1.85 -6.06
C LEU A 114 -13.16 0.64 -5.51
N PHE A 115 -12.78 -0.57 -5.94
CA PHE A 115 -13.38 -1.81 -5.48
C PHE A 115 -13.14 -2.03 -3.98
N LEU A 116 -11.90 -1.86 -3.51
CA LEU A 116 -11.58 -1.98 -2.08
C LEU A 116 -12.31 -0.93 -1.24
N GLY A 117 -12.34 0.32 -1.70
CA GLY A 117 -13.06 1.39 -1.02
C GLY A 117 -14.56 1.11 -0.92
N PHE A 118 -15.18 0.65 -2.00
CA PHE A 118 -16.59 0.25 -2.02
C PHE A 118 -16.86 -0.95 -1.09
N PHE A 119 -16.01 -1.97 -1.14
CA PHE A 119 -16.15 -3.16 -0.30
C PHE A 119 -16.03 -2.83 1.19
N LEU A 120 -15.05 -2.00 1.57
CA LEU A 120 -14.88 -1.53 2.95
C LEU A 120 -16.09 -0.70 3.41
N PHE A 121 -16.62 0.15 2.53
CA PHE A 121 -17.82 0.94 2.82
C PHE A 121 -19.05 0.05 3.08
N LEU A 122 -19.26 -0.97 2.25
CA LEU A 122 -20.34 -1.94 2.51
C LEU A 122 -20.12 -2.71 3.81
N GLY A 123 -18.90 -3.19 4.05
CA GLY A 123 -18.58 -3.92 5.28
C GLY A 123 -18.89 -3.09 6.53
N ASN A 124 -18.59 -1.79 6.50
CA ASN A 124 -18.87 -0.88 7.61
C ASN A 124 -20.39 -0.68 7.84
N ILE A 125 -21.18 -0.55 6.77
CA ILE A 125 -22.64 -0.41 6.86
C ILE A 125 -23.30 -1.69 7.39
N VAL A 126 -22.78 -2.85 7.00
CA VAL A 126 -23.38 -4.15 7.34
C VAL A 126 -23.02 -4.62 8.77
N LYS A 127 -22.12 -3.93 9.49
CA LYS A 127 -21.64 -4.30 10.84
C LYS A 127 -21.25 -5.78 10.94
N ILE A 128 -20.21 -6.15 10.21
CA ILE A 128 -19.35 -7.30 10.54
C ILE A 128 -18.10 -6.76 11.24
#